data_AF-A0A1Y1MSI7-F1
#
_entry.id   AF-A0A1Y1MSI7-F1
#
_cell.length_a   1.000
_cell.length_b   1.000
_cell.length_c   1.000
_cell.angle_alpha   90.00
_cell.angle_beta   90.00
_cell.angle_gamma   90.00
#
_symmetry.space_group_name_H-M   'P 1'
#
loop_
_entity.id
_entity.type
_entity.pdbx_description
1 polymer ?
#
loop_
_entity_poly.entity_id
_entity_poly.type
_entity_poly.pdbx_seq_one_letter_code
_entity_poly.pdbx_strand_id
1 'polypeptide(L)'
;ISLVRQAKFKKGNSNIEVNYNYEDSAGIRVPINQQGRRSRHFDVMSATLYPAKLEISVLKKRDLDNLCNKNVIPKRYQQEYFDLRSKASVKDRLAETDAEDGT
;
A
#
# COMPACT_ATOMS: atom_id res chain seq x y z
N ILE A 1 7.09 23.07 -17.90
CA ILE A 1 8.27 22.62 -18.69
C ILE A 1 8.69 21.27 -18.12
N SER A 2 8.61 20.21 -18.93
CA SER A 2 8.84 18.83 -18.49
C SER A 2 10.33 18.58 -18.26
N LEU A 3 10.70 18.16 -17.05
CA LEU A 3 12.09 17.84 -16.66
C LEU A 3 12.49 16.48 -17.22
N VAL A 4 13.18 16.45 -18.37
CA VAL A 4 13.66 15.20 -18.96
C VAL A 4 15.07 14.88 -18.44
N ARG A 5 15.23 13.72 -17.81
CA ARG A 5 16.52 13.17 -17.38
C ARG A 5 17.04 12.24 -18.49
N GLN A 6 18.29 12.40 -18.90
CA GLN A 6 18.95 11.47 -19.82
C GLN A 6 20.06 10.70 -19.09
N ALA A 7 19.95 9.38 -19.07
CA ALA A 7 20.97 8.49 -18.53
C ALA A 7 21.54 7.63 -19.66
N LYS A 8 22.87 7.51 -19.72
CA LYS A 8 23.57 6.66 -20.70
C LYS A 8 24.31 5.54 -19.99
N PHE A 9 24.13 4.31 -20.49
CA PHE A 9 24.83 3.14 -19.97
C PHE A 9 25.50 2.38 -21.12
N LYS A 10 26.68 1.80 -20.85
CA LYS A 10 27.38 0.90 -21.77
C LYS A 10 27.58 -0.44 -21.07
N LYS A 11 27.12 -1.52 -21.72
CA LYS A 11 27.24 -2.89 -21.19
C LYS A 11 28.72 -3.21 -20.93
N GLY A 12 29.03 -3.60 -19.69
CA GLY A 12 30.40 -3.92 -19.24
C GLY A 12 31.09 -2.82 -18.43
N ASN A 13 30.57 -1.58 -18.42
CA ASN A 13 31.07 -0.53 -17.52
C ASN A 13 30.38 -0.62 -16.16
N SER A 14 31.15 -0.39 -15.09
CA SER A 14 30.67 -0.39 -13.71
C SER A 14 30.02 0.93 -13.28
N ASN A 15 29.88 1.91 -14.17
CA ASN A 15 29.35 3.24 -13.86
C ASN A 15 28.30 3.69 -14.88
N ILE A 16 27.26 4.39 -14.41
CA ILE A 16 26.25 5.08 -15.24
C ILE A 16 26.58 6.56 -15.23
N GLU A 17 26.59 7.18 -16.42
CA GLU A 17 26.76 8.63 -16.57
C GLU A 17 25.39 9.29 -16.69
N VAL A 18 25.08 10.17 -15.74
CA VAL A 18 23.82 10.91 -15.69
C VAL A 18 24.10 12.38 -15.94
N ASN A 19 23.49 12.92 -16.98
CA ASN A 19 23.63 14.33 -17.35
C ASN A 19 22.29 15.04 -17.14
N TYR A 20 22.37 16.25 -16.58
CA TYR A 20 21.24 17.14 -16.41
C TYR A 20 21.39 18.31 -17.37
N ASN A 21 20.32 18.69 -18.07
CA ASN A 21 20.35 19.74 -19.10
C ASN A 21 20.42 21.18 -18.52
N TYR A 22 20.87 21.36 -17.29
CA TYR A 22 21.12 22.69 -16.72
C TYR A 22 22.62 22.94 -16.62
N GLU A 23 22.97 24.22 -16.86
CA GLU A 23 24.31 24.80 -16.94
C GLU A 23 25.40 24.07 -16.14
N ASP A 24 26.47 23.71 -16.84
CA ASP A 24 27.80 23.30 -16.35
C ASP A 24 27.86 22.34 -15.16
N SER A 25 26.87 21.45 -15.05
CA SER A 25 26.93 20.35 -14.10
C SER A 25 27.76 19.19 -14.68
N ALA A 26 29.00 19.09 -14.22
CA ALA A 26 29.87 17.95 -14.51
C ALA A 26 29.11 16.64 -14.25
N GLY A 27 28.97 15.81 -15.30
CA GLY A 27 28.15 14.60 -15.27
C GLY A 27 28.46 13.71 -14.07
N ILE A 28 27.42 13.23 -13.39
CA ILE A 28 27.57 12.44 -12.17
C ILE A 28 27.77 10.97 -12.58
N ARG A 29 28.89 10.38 -12.15
CA ARG A 29 29.17 8.95 -12.30
C ARG A 29 28.64 8.18 -11.11
N VAL A 30 27.65 7.34 -11.36
CA VAL A 30 27.04 6.48 -10.33
C VAL A 30 27.54 5.05 -10.48
N PRO A 31 28.19 4.45 -9.46
CA PRO A 31 28.64 3.07 -9.54
C PRO A 31 27.46 2.10 -9.52
N ILE A 32 27.51 1.11 -10.42
CA ILE A 32 26.56 0.01 -10.52
C ILE A 32 26.94 -1.01 -9.45
N ASN A 33 26.20 -1.03 -8.35
CA ASN A 33 26.36 -2.09 -7.37
C ASN A 33 25.76 -3.39 -7.94
N GLN A 34 26.62 -4.28 -8.45
CA GLN A 34 26.24 -5.58 -9.03
C GLN A 34 25.85 -6.62 -7.95
N GLN A 35 25.77 -6.21 -6.68
CA GLN A 35 25.19 -7.05 -5.64
C GLN A 35 23.75 -7.34 -6.03
N GLY A 36 23.53 -8.56 -6.54
CA GLY A 36 22.23 -9.04 -6.96
C GLY A 36 21.20 -8.66 -5.91
N ARG A 37 20.11 -8.02 -6.37
CA ARG A 37 18.94 -7.77 -5.55
C ARG A 37 18.35 -9.13 -5.19
N ARG A 38 18.93 -9.81 -4.20
CA ARG A 38 18.14 -10.67 -3.33
C ARG A 38 17.12 -9.71 -2.74
N SER A 39 15.92 -9.74 -3.32
CA SER A 39 14.75 -9.14 -2.70
C SER A 39 14.82 -9.61 -1.27
N ARG A 40 15.18 -8.72 -0.34
CA ARG A 40 14.91 -8.97 1.06
C ARG A 40 13.41 -9.10 1.03
N HIS A 41 12.93 -10.33 1.21
CA HIS A 41 11.60 -10.55 1.72
C HIS A 41 11.61 -9.77 3.03
N PHE A 42 11.28 -8.48 2.95
CA PHE A 42 10.78 -7.77 4.10
C PHE A 42 9.53 -8.55 4.38
N ASP A 43 9.68 -9.56 5.24
CA ASP A 43 8.68 -9.88 6.22
C ASP A 43 8.39 -8.55 6.90
N VAL A 44 7.49 -7.78 6.29
CA VAL A 44 6.66 -6.81 6.98
C VAL A 44 5.81 -7.69 7.88
N MET A 45 6.45 -8.25 8.91
CA MET A 45 5.81 -8.83 10.06
C MET A 45 4.87 -7.75 10.52
N SER A 46 3.59 -8.01 10.25
CA SER A 46 2.41 -7.21 10.51
C SER A 46 2.64 -6.29 11.70
N ALA A 47 3.03 -5.05 11.44
CA ALA A 47 2.99 -4.03 12.47
C ALA A 47 1.53 -4.00 12.94
N THR A 48 1.32 -4.32 14.21
CA THR A 48 -0.01 -4.31 14.82
C THR A 48 -0.53 -2.87 14.77
N LEU A 49 -1.26 -2.54 13.70
CA LEU A 49 -1.73 -1.18 13.42
C LEU A 49 -2.73 -0.70 14.48
N TYR A 50 -3.41 -1.64 15.13
CA TYR A 50 -4.41 -1.36 16.15
C TYR A 50 -4.13 -2.19 17.41
N PRO A 51 -4.26 -1.59 18.61
CA PRO A 51 -4.02 -2.28 19.88
C PRO A 51 -5.03 -3.42 20.13
N ALA A 52 -6.17 -3.41 19.45
CA ALA A 52 -7.19 -4.46 19.50
C ALA A 52 -7.90 -4.57 18.15
N LYS A 53 -8.62 -5.68 17.94
CA LYS A 53 -9.49 -5.86 16.78
C LYS A 53 -10.55 -4.76 16.74
N LEU A 54 -10.74 -4.16 15.56
CA LEU A 54 -11.79 -3.18 15.35
C LEU A 54 -13.16 -3.85 15.43
N GLU A 55 -14.08 -3.20 16.13
CA GLU A 55 -15.47 -3.63 16.23
C GLU A 55 -16.25 -3.10 15.03
N ILE A 56 -17.20 -3.89 14.54
CA ILE A 56 -18.09 -3.51 13.44
C ILE A 56 -19.52 -3.26 13.92
N SER A 57 -20.35 -2.65 13.09
CA SER A 57 -21.77 -2.51 13.39
C SER A 57 -22.46 -3.89 13.44
N VAL A 58 -23.55 -3.99 14.21
CA VAL A 58 -24.35 -5.23 14.31
C VAL A 58 -24.94 -5.61 12.96
N LEU A 59 -25.34 -4.63 12.15
CA LEU A 59 -25.87 -4.86 10.81
C LEU A 59 -24.82 -5.48 9.88
N LYS A 60 -23.59 -4.91 9.85
CA LYS A 60 -22.49 -5.49 9.08
C LYS A 60 -22.17 -6.91 9.50
N LYS A 61 -22.16 -7.18 10.81
CA LYS A 61 -21.89 -8.52 11.33
C LYS A 61 -22.91 -9.54 10.82
N ARG A 62 -24.20 -9.19 10.88
CA ARG A 62 -25.28 -10.03 10.35
C ARG A 62 -25.12 -10.29 8.85
N ASP A 63 -24.75 -9.27 8.08
CA ASP A 63 -24.56 -9.40 6.64
C ASP A 63 -23.36 -10.31 6.31
N LEU A 64 -22.25 -10.18 7.06
CA LEU A 64 -21.08 -11.07 6.93
C LEU A 64 -21.41 -12.52 7.28
N ASP A 65 -22.14 -12.75 8.37
CA ASP A 65 -22.55 -14.11 8.76
C ASP A 65 -23.44 -14.73 7.68
N ASN A 66 -24.35 -13.95 7.09
CA ASN A 66 -25.17 -14.39 5.96
C ASN A 66 -24.33 -14.74 4.72
N LEU A 67 -23.30 -13.94 4.40
CA LEU A 67 -22.39 -14.23 3.28
C LEU A 67 -21.55 -15.49 3.52
N CYS A 68 -21.16 -15.75 4.76
CA CYS A 68 -20.49 -16.99 5.15
C CYS A 68 -21.43 -18.19 4.99
N ASN A 69 -22.66 -18.09 5.51
CA ASN A 69 -23.67 -19.16 5.42
C ASN A 69 -24.08 -19.49 3.97
N LYS A 70 -24.10 -18.48 3.08
CA LYS A 70 -24.36 -18.66 1.65
C LYS A 70 -23.14 -19.19 0.88
N ASN A 71 -22.01 -19.46 1.55
CA ASN A 71 -20.75 -19.85 0.94
C ASN A 71 -20.24 -18.86 -0.14
N VAL A 72 -20.65 -17.58 -0.05
CA VAL A 72 -20.12 -16.52 -0.92
C VAL A 72 -18.69 -16.18 -0.49
N ILE A 73 -18.46 -16.16 0.82
CA ILE A 73 -17.11 -16.03 1.38
C ILE A 73 -16.45 -17.42 1.43
N PRO A 74 -15.22 -17.60 0.90
CA PRO A 74 -14.51 -18.87 0.95
C PRO A 74 -14.30 -19.40 2.37
N LYS A 75 -14.48 -20.71 2.58
CA LYS A 75 -14.37 -21.38 3.88
C LYS A 75 -13.12 -21.03 4.68
N ARG A 76 -11.98 -20.87 4.00
CA ARG A 76 -10.70 -20.50 4.64
C ARG A 76 -10.72 -19.16 5.38
N TYR A 77 -11.66 -18.27 5.06
CA TYR A 77 -11.80 -16.95 5.69
C TYR A 77 -13.04 -16.85 6.60
N GLN A 78 -13.98 -17.80 6.53
CA GLN A 78 -15.24 -17.71 7.25
C GLN A 78 -15.03 -17.59 8.78
N GLN A 79 -14.10 -18.36 9.33
CA GLN A 79 -13.79 -18.32 10.77
C GLN A 79 -13.39 -16.90 11.23
N GLU A 80 -12.59 -16.20 10.44
CA GLU A 80 -12.15 -14.85 10.77
C GLU A 80 -13.34 -13.88 10.85
N TYR A 81 -14.27 -13.97 9.90
CA TYR A 81 -15.47 -13.15 9.92
C TYR A 81 -16.43 -13.54 11.04
N PHE A 82 -16.53 -14.82 11.40
CA PHE A 82 -17.32 -15.29 12.53
C PHE A 82 -16.79 -14.76 13.87
N ASP A 83 -15.47 -14.65 14.01
CA ASP A 83 -14.80 -14.16 15.22
C ASP A 83 -14.79 -12.63 15.38
N LEU A 84 -15.33 -11.87 14.40
CA LEU A 84 -15.43 -10.41 14.49
C LEU A 84 -16.43 -9.98 15.58
N ARG A 85 -16.00 -9.03 16.42
CA ARG A 85 -16.85 -8.41 17.44
C ARG A 85 -17.74 -7.36 16.82
N SER A 86 -18.98 -7.27 17.28
CA SER A 86 -19.93 -6.24 16.89
C SER A 86 -20.34 -5.38 18.07
N LYS A 87 -20.61 -4.10 17.81
CA LYS A 87 -21.07 -3.15 18.82
C LYS A 87 -22.12 -2.22 18.22
N ALA A 88 -23.22 -2.04 18.94
CA ALA A 88 -24.34 -1.20 18.49
C ALA A 88 -23.98 0.29 18.36
N SER A 89 -22.99 0.77 19.11
CA SER A 89 -22.54 2.17 19.05
C SER A 89 -21.71 2.49 17.80
N VAL A 90 -21.24 1.47 17.08
CA VAL A 90 -20.42 1.66 15.87
C VAL A 90 -21.37 2.00 14.72
N LYS A 91 -21.32 3.26 14.27
CA LYS A 91 -22.09 3.72 13.10
C LYS A 91 -21.39 3.28 11.82
N ASP A 92 -22.16 2.69 10.93
CA ASP A 92 -21.70 2.27 9.60
C ASP A 92 -21.97 3.38 8.58
N ARG A 93 -21.29 4.51 8.74
CA ARG A 93 -21.37 5.64 7.83
C ARG A 93 -19.98 6.22 7.66
N LEU A 94 -19.63 6.53 6.42
CA LEU A 94 -18.50 7.42 6.16
C LEU A 94 -18.90 8.82 6.65
N ALA A 95 -17.92 9.63 7.06
CA ALA A 95 -18.18 11.04 7.29
C ALA A 95 -18.72 11.65 5.98
N GLU A 96 -19.75 12.50 6.09
CA GLU A 96 -20.17 13.30 4.94
C GLU A 96 -18.98 14.20 4.56
N THR A 97 -18.53 14.11 3.32
CA THR A 97 -17.57 15.08 2.76
C THR A 97 -18.32 16.39 2.59
N ASP A 98 -18.22 17.27 3.58
CA ASP A 98 -18.71 18.63 3.48
C ASP A 98 -17.57 19.61 3.78
N ALA A 99 -16.97 20.14 2.70
CA ALA A 99 -16.56 21.54 2.53
C ALA A 99 -15.55 21.70 1.36
N GLU A 100 -16.04 21.80 0.13
CA GLU A 100 -15.48 22.54 -1.02
C GLU A 100 -16.55 22.43 -2.11
N ASP A 101 -17.34 23.44 -2.44
CA ASP A 101 -16.90 24.70 -3.04
C ASP A 101 -17.95 25.80 -2.75
N GLY A 102 -17.54 26.82 -1.99
CA GLY A 102 -18.44 27.85 -1.47
C GLY A 102 -17.70 29.09 -1.02
N THR A 103 -16.71 29.55 -1.80
CA THR A 103 -16.19 30.92 -1.78
C THR A 103 -15.69 31.33 -3.15
#